data_AF-A0A844LLD4-F1
#
_entry.id   AF-A0A844LLD4-F1
#
_cell.length_a   1.000
_cell.length_b   1.000
_cell.length_c   1.000
_cell.angle_alpha   90.00
_cell.angle_beta   90.00
_cell.angle_gamma   90.00
#
_symmetry.space_group_name_H-M   'P 1'
#
loop_
_entity.id
_entity.type
_entity.pdbx_description
1 polymer ?
#
loop_
_entity_poly.entity_id
_entity_poly.type
_entity_poly.pdbx_seq_one_letter_code
_entity_poly.pdbx_strand_id
1 'polypeptide(L)'
;MGTDFYAFEMLTGRRLVPLPVASGTWSIATNADDSLRCKIPARAAVTALLDIWGTTPLARTGLLAVVDGMPVAAGPIWKRKYSQGKDIDLTAGGIRSYWERRLLLPVAARTNSLVDANGDPVAAYDTNLSGLSYGTIAKRYIELARLWPGGAIPMRLPADEAGPYVRNVAAIDLKKV
;
A
#
# COMPACT_ATOMS: atom_id res chain seq x y z
N MET A 1 1.30 27.04 -8.48
CA MET A 1 1.39 26.01 -7.43
C MET A 1 2.38 24.97 -7.88
N GLY A 2 3.50 24.82 -7.18
CA GLY A 2 4.51 23.83 -7.54
C GLY A 2 4.09 22.45 -7.02
N THR A 3 4.17 21.42 -7.85
CA THR A 3 3.96 20.04 -7.39
C THR A 3 5.24 19.24 -7.61
N ASP A 4 5.87 18.83 -6.51
CA ASP A 4 7.06 18.00 -6.51
C ASP A 4 6.69 16.55 -6.21
N PHE A 5 7.47 15.63 -6.77
CA PHE A 5 7.30 14.20 -6.55
C PHE A 5 8.57 13.60 -5.97
N TYR A 6 8.40 12.75 -4.95
CA TYR A 6 9.50 12.05 -4.30
C TYR A 6 9.26 10.55 -4.32
N ALA A 7 10.34 9.78 -4.44
CA ALA A 7 10.32 8.38 -4.05
C ALA A 7 10.54 8.27 -2.53
N PHE A 8 9.85 7.32 -1.89
CA PHE A 8 10.07 6.96 -0.48
C PHE A 8 10.06 5.44 -0.31
N GLU A 9 10.72 4.94 0.72
CA GLU A 9 10.73 3.51 1.04
C GLU A 9 9.53 3.16 1.94
N MET A 10 8.76 2.13 1.56
CA MET A 10 7.46 1.85 2.17
C MET A 10 7.53 1.42 3.64
N LEU A 11 8.53 0.62 4.03
CA LEU A 11 8.61 0.04 5.38
C LEU A 11 9.18 1.00 6.42
N THR A 12 10.01 1.95 5.99
CA THR A 12 10.67 2.93 6.85
C THR A 12 10.04 4.30 6.73
N GLY A 13 9.30 4.58 5.66
CA GLY A 13 8.77 5.91 5.35
C GLY A 13 9.86 6.91 4.97
N ARG A 14 11.12 6.45 4.83
CA ARG A 14 12.25 7.32 4.52
C ARG A 14 12.09 7.87 3.11
N ARG A 15 12.01 9.20 3.00
CA ARG A 15 12.11 9.90 1.73
C ARG A 15 13.49 9.64 1.12
N LEU A 16 13.53 9.13 -0.10
CA LEU A 16 14.76 8.75 -0.78
C LEU A 16 15.34 9.95 -1.52
N VAL A 17 14.62 10.45 -2.54
CA VAL A 17 15.15 11.44 -3.49
C VAL A 17 14.00 12.16 -4.21
N PRO A 18 14.14 13.45 -4.55
CA PRO A 18 13.26 14.10 -5.52
C PRO A 18 13.37 13.43 -6.89
N LEU A 19 12.24 13.21 -7.54
CA LEU A 19 12.19 12.66 -8.89
C LEU A 19 12.19 13.80 -9.91
N PRO A 20 12.96 13.71 -11.01
CA PRO A 20 12.97 14.73 -12.06
C PRO A 20 11.71 14.60 -12.92
N VAL A 21 10.56 14.95 -12.36
CA VAL A 21 9.26 14.79 -13.01
C VAL A 21 9.01 15.94 -13.99
N ALA A 22 8.69 15.61 -15.24
CA ALA A 22 8.29 16.57 -16.26
C ALA A 22 6.81 16.96 -16.13
N SER A 23 5.97 16.00 -15.74
CA SER A 23 4.55 16.24 -15.46
C SER A 23 4.01 15.17 -14.50
N GLY A 24 3.05 15.55 -13.66
CA GLY A 24 2.43 14.61 -12.76
C GLY A 24 1.03 15.05 -12.33
N THR A 25 0.25 14.09 -11.88
CA THR A 25 -1.12 14.28 -11.40
C THR A 25 -1.31 13.45 -10.15
N TRP A 26 -2.14 13.96 -9.25
CA TRP A 26 -2.60 13.24 -8.08
C TRP A 26 -4.10 13.49 -7.90
N SER A 27 -4.79 12.55 -7.28
CA SER A 27 -6.21 12.67 -6.95
C SER A 27 -6.49 11.95 -5.64
N ILE A 28 -7.29 12.58 -4.79
CA ILE A 28 -7.83 11.95 -3.58
C ILE A 28 -9.28 11.56 -3.85
N ALA A 29 -9.68 10.37 -3.43
CA ALA A 29 -11.04 9.88 -3.62
C ALA A 29 -11.65 9.37 -2.30
N THR A 30 -12.96 9.57 -2.14
CA THR A 30 -13.69 8.95 -1.03
C THR A 30 -14.13 7.55 -1.44
N ASN A 31 -13.86 6.56 -0.59
CA ASN A 31 -14.20 5.15 -0.82
C ASN A 31 -13.63 4.54 -2.13
N ALA A 32 -12.54 5.11 -2.65
CA ALA A 32 -11.77 4.55 -3.74
C ALA A 32 -10.27 4.76 -3.46
N ASP A 33 -9.42 4.13 -4.26
CA ASP A 33 -7.99 4.36 -4.18
C ASP A 33 -7.63 5.74 -4.72
N ASP A 34 -6.86 6.50 -3.93
CA ASP A 34 -6.15 7.67 -4.45
C ASP A 34 -5.23 7.26 -5.60
N SER A 35 -4.94 8.17 -6.51
CA SER A 35 -4.05 7.91 -7.63
C SER A 35 -2.94 8.93 -7.69
N LEU A 36 -1.72 8.47 -7.94
CA LEU A 36 -0.60 9.32 -8.28
C LEU A 36 0.03 8.81 -9.58
N ARG A 37 0.27 9.72 -10.51
CA ARG A 37 0.93 9.43 -11.78
C ARG A 37 1.95 10.51 -12.08
N CYS A 38 3.16 10.11 -12.48
CA CYS A 38 4.16 11.05 -12.95
C CYS A 38 4.93 10.52 -14.14
N LYS A 39 5.43 11.45 -14.97
CA LYS A 39 6.28 11.21 -16.12
C LYS A 39 7.68 11.73 -15.85
N ILE A 40 8.66 10.85 -16.02
CA ILE A 40 10.07 11.18 -15.85
C ILE A 40 10.73 11.12 -17.24
N PRO A 41 11.38 12.21 -17.70
CA PRO A 41 12.02 12.24 -19.01
C PRO A 41 13.22 11.30 -19.00
N ALA A 42 13.13 10.19 -19.74
CA ALA A 42 14.12 9.11 -19.70
C ALA A 42 15.52 9.54 -20.19
N ARG A 43 15.59 10.57 -21.04
CA ARG A 43 16.82 11.07 -21.67
C ARG A 43 17.40 12.31 -21.00
N ALA A 44 16.77 12.83 -19.94
CA ALA A 44 17.34 13.97 -19.23
C ALA A 44 18.61 13.53 -18.49
N ALA A 45 19.65 14.38 -18.49
CA ALA A 45 20.93 14.06 -17.84
C ALA A 45 20.75 13.71 -16.36
N VAL A 46 19.87 14.43 -15.66
CA VAL A 46 19.53 14.14 -14.25
C VAL A 46 18.89 12.76 -14.07
N THR A 47 18.09 12.30 -15.02
CA THR A 47 17.48 10.96 -15.00
C THR A 47 18.51 9.87 -15.31
N ALA A 48 19.53 10.16 -16.11
CA ALA A 48 20.62 9.21 -16.38
C ALA A 48 21.56 9.06 -15.18
N LEU A 49 21.77 10.14 -14.42
CA LEU A 49 22.54 10.14 -13.17
C LEU A 49 21.77 9.48 -12.02
N LEU A 50 20.46 9.68 -11.98
CA LEU A 50 19.58 9.05 -11.01
C LEU A 50 19.25 7.62 -11.48
N ASP A 51 19.69 6.59 -10.76
CA ASP A 51 19.25 5.22 -11.04
C ASP A 51 17.74 5.08 -10.75
N ILE A 52 16.89 5.43 -11.72
CA ILE A 52 15.43 5.36 -11.59
C ILE A 52 15.00 3.93 -11.29
N TRP A 53 15.70 2.93 -11.83
CA TRP A 53 15.29 1.54 -11.67
C TRP A 53 15.51 1.07 -10.24
N GLY A 54 16.66 1.38 -9.66
CA GLY A 54 17.01 1.09 -8.27
C GLY A 54 16.30 1.99 -7.24
N THR A 55 15.92 3.22 -7.61
CA THR A 55 15.23 4.16 -6.71
C THR A 55 13.70 4.03 -6.74
N THR A 56 13.13 3.35 -7.74
CA THR A 56 11.67 3.13 -7.86
C THR A 56 11.26 1.65 -8.00
N PRO A 57 11.82 0.70 -7.23
CA PRO A 57 11.37 -0.69 -7.26
C PRO A 57 9.90 -0.80 -6.86
N LEU A 58 9.12 -1.49 -7.69
CA LEU A 58 7.67 -1.64 -7.54
C LEU A 58 7.32 -2.30 -6.20
N ALA A 59 6.22 -1.86 -5.60
CA ALA A 59 5.67 -2.31 -4.32
C ALA A 59 6.57 -2.11 -3.06
N ARG A 60 7.87 -1.86 -3.24
CA ARG A 60 8.83 -1.57 -2.15
C ARG A 60 9.00 -0.07 -1.93
N THR A 61 8.89 0.71 -3.00
CA THR A 61 8.90 2.18 -2.94
C THR A 61 7.54 2.75 -3.25
N GLY A 62 7.27 3.91 -2.66
CA GLY A 62 6.09 4.71 -2.91
C GLY A 62 6.42 6.03 -3.60
N LEU A 63 5.39 6.63 -4.17
CA LEU A 63 5.40 7.97 -4.74
C LEU A 63 4.71 8.92 -3.77
N LEU A 64 5.33 10.05 -3.51
CA LEU A 64 4.82 11.11 -2.64
C LEU A 64 4.64 12.37 -3.48
N ALA A 65 3.42 12.89 -3.55
CA ALA A 65 3.12 14.20 -4.11
C ALA A 65 3.19 15.27 -3.01
N VAL A 66 3.93 16.35 -3.30
CA VAL A 66 4.12 17.49 -2.41
C VAL A 66 3.67 18.75 -3.15
N VAL A 67 2.69 19.47 -2.62
CA VAL A 67 2.19 20.72 -3.19
C VAL A 67 2.57 21.85 -2.25
N ASP A 68 3.33 22.82 -2.76
CA ASP A 68 3.83 23.97 -1.98
C ASP A 68 4.48 23.55 -0.64
N GLY A 69 5.30 22.48 -0.67
CA GLY A 69 6.01 21.95 0.49
C GLY A 69 5.20 20.99 1.39
N MET A 70 3.90 20.82 1.13
CA MET A 70 3.02 19.96 1.93
C MET A 70 2.75 18.62 1.25
N PRO A 71 2.96 17.47 1.93
CA PRO A 71 2.49 16.16 1.47
C PRO A 71 0.98 16.16 1.25
N VAL A 72 0.51 15.86 0.05
CA VAL A 72 -0.93 15.82 -0.28
C VAL A 72 -1.44 14.42 -0.61
N ALA A 73 -0.60 13.56 -1.19
CA ALA A 73 -0.96 12.19 -1.52
C ALA A 73 0.28 11.30 -1.50
N ALA A 74 0.12 10.04 -1.10
CA ALA A 74 1.21 9.09 -1.08
C ALA A 74 0.72 7.64 -1.21
N GLY A 75 1.57 6.79 -1.78
CA GLY A 75 1.39 5.35 -1.70
C GLY A 75 2.30 4.56 -2.64
N PRO A 76 2.21 3.22 -2.62
CA PRO A 76 3.13 2.33 -3.32
C PRO A 76 3.08 2.49 -4.84
N ILE A 77 4.26 2.44 -5.46
CA ILE A 77 4.40 2.41 -6.92
C ILE A 77 4.06 0.99 -7.39
N TRP A 78 2.98 0.87 -8.16
CA TRP A 78 2.51 -0.43 -8.67
C TRP A 78 2.94 -0.71 -10.08
N LYS A 79 3.06 0.33 -10.91
CA LYS A 79 3.37 0.19 -12.33
C LYS A 79 4.44 1.18 -12.72
N ARG A 80 5.40 0.69 -13.49
CA ARG A 80 6.37 1.49 -14.24
C ARG A 80 6.27 1.07 -15.69
N LYS A 81 6.03 2.02 -16.58
CA LYS A 81 6.05 1.79 -18.03
C LYS A 81 7.17 2.61 -18.65
N TYR A 82 7.87 1.99 -19.60
CA TYR A 82 8.88 2.65 -20.40
C TYR A 82 8.93 1.98 -21.76
N SER A 83 9.13 2.79 -22.80
CA SER A 83 9.49 2.32 -24.14
C SER A 83 10.60 3.21 -24.67
N GLN A 84 11.49 2.65 -25.49
CA GLN A 84 12.65 3.37 -25.99
C GLN A 84 12.27 4.72 -26.61
N GLY A 85 12.94 5.78 -26.15
CA GLY A 85 12.71 7.14 -26.64
C GLY A 85 11.48 7.85 -26.07
N LYS A 86 10.77 7.25 -25.11
CA LYS A 86 9.67 7.89 -24.38
C LYS A 86 10.03 8.14 -22.92
N ASP A 87 9.16 8.87 -22.23
CA ASP A 87 9.23 9.06 -20.79
C ASP A 87 8.99 7.75 -20.03
N ILE A 88 9.46 7.72 -18.79
CA ILE A 88 9.15 6.68 -17.81
C ILE A 88 7.88 7.11 -17.09
N ASP A 89 6.80 6.35 -17.25
CA ASP A 89 5.54 6.59 -16.53
C ASP A 89 5.54 5.76 -15.24
N LEU A 90 5.36 6.43 -14.10
CA LEU A 90 5.11 5.78 -12.81
C LEU A 90 3.63 5.94 -12.44
N THR A 91 3.03 4.87 -11.93
CA THR A 91 1.69 4.88 -11.35
C THR A 91 1.73 4.27 -9.96
N ALA A 92 1.29 5.06 -8.99
CA ALA A 92 1.08 4.65 -7.61
C ALA A 92 -0.41 4.78 -7.23
N GLY A 93 -0.83 3.94 -6.29
CA GLY A 93 -2.14 4.04 -5.65
C GLY A 93 -1.99 4.53 -4.21
N GLY A 94 -3.04 5.12 -3.64
CA GLY A 94 -3.07 5.51 -2.24
C GLY A 94 -2.89 4.33 -1.28
N ILE A 95 -2.82 4.61 0.02
CA ILE A 95 -2.52 3.59 1.04
C ILE A 95 -3.57 2.46 1.09
N ARG A 96 -4.81 2.73 0.69
CA ARG A 96 -5.85 1.71 0.56
C ARG A 96 -5.44 0.59 -0.42
N SER A 97 -4.89 0.97 -1.58
CA SER A 97 -4.41 0.04 -2.61
C SER A 97 -3.34 -0.95 -2.08
N TYR A 98 -2.58 -0.56 -1.06
CA TYR A 98 -1.61 -1.41 -0.38
C TYR A 98 -2.29 -2.51 0.45
N TRP A 99 -3.27 -2.13 1.26
CA TRP A 99 -4.01 -3.06 2.10
C TRP A 99 -4.90 -3.99 1.27
N GLU A 100 -5.42 -3.52 0.15
CA GLU A 100 -6.22 -4.34 -0.75
C GLU A 100 -5.46 -5.50 -1.40
N ARG A 101 -4.13 -5.49 -1.37
CA ARG A 101 -3.28 -6.56 -1.92
C ARG A 101 -2.69 -7.48 -0.83
N ARG A 102 -3.11 -7.31 0.42
CA ARG A 102 -2.60 -8.07 1.57
C ARG A 102 -3.55 -9.21 1.95
N LEU A 103 -2.97 -10.29 2.45
CA LEU A 103 -3.71 -11.37 3.08
C LEU A 103 -4.13 -10.95 4.49
N LEU A 104 -5.39 -11.22 4.82
CA LEU A 104 -5.97 -10.99 6.14
C LEU A 104 -6.16 -12.33 6.85
N LEU A 105 -5.04 -12.97 7.19
CA LEU A 105 -4.99 -14.26 7.87
C LEU A 105 -4.09 -14.19 9.11
N PRO A 106 -4.30 -15.03 10.13
CA PRO A 106 -3.36 -15.17 11.25
C PRO A 106 -1.98 -15.68 10.79
N VAL A 107 -0.91 -15.33 11.50
CA VAL A 107 0.48 -15.73 11.15
C VAL A 107 0.67 -17.24 11.09
N ALA A 108 -0.08 -18.00 11.90
CA ALA A 108 -0.04 -19.47 11.89
C ALA A 108 -0.38 -20.07 10.52
N ALA A 109 -1.23 -19.40 9.73
CA ALA A 109 -1.61 -19.80 8.38
C ALA A 109 -0.45 -19.73 7.36
N ARG A 110 0.70 -19.15 7.74
CA ARG A 110 1.88 -19.06 6.87
C ARG A 110 2.64 -20.38 6.76
N THR A 111 2.65 -21.18 7.81
CA THR A 111 3.47 -22.41 7.88
C THR A 111 2.63 -23.68 8.01
N ASN A 112 1.36 -23.54 8.38
CA ASN A 112 0.48 -24.67 8.65
C ASN A 112 -0.46 -24.92 7.47
N SER A 113 -1.06 -26.12 7.43
CA SER A 113 -2.10 -26.44 6.46
C SER A 113 -3.29 -25.50 6.60
N LEU A 114 -3.83 -25.04 5.47
CA LEU A 114 -5.02 -24.20 5.42
C LEU A 114 -6.32 -25.01 5.44
N VAL A 115 -6.21 -26.31 5.26
CA VAL A 115 -7.29 -27.28 5.31
C VAL A 115 -7.04 -28.30 6.40
N ASP A 116 -8.11 -28.81 7.00
CA ASP A 116 -8.06 -29.88 7.98
C ASP A 116 -7.95 -31.27 7.32
N ALA A 117 -8.08 -32.33 8.12
CA ALA A 117 -7.96 -33.71 7.63
C ALA A 117 -9.09 -34.13 6.68
N ASN A 118 -10.23 -33.44 6.69
CA ASN A 118 -11.37 -33.70 5.80
C ASN A 118 -11.28 -32.88 4.50
N GLY A 119 -10.32 -31.96 4.40
CA GLY A 119 -10.17 -31.03 3.29
C GLY A 119 -10.96 -29.73 3.47
N ASP A 120 -11.56 -29.51 4.64
CA ASP A 120 -12.34 -28.30 4.93
C ASP A 120 -11.42 -27.16 5.43
N PRO A 121 -11.78 -25.88 5.21
CA PRO A 121 -11.00 -24.75 5.73
C PRO A 121 -10.87 -24.79 7.26
N VAL A 122 -9.67 -24.53 7.77
CA VAL A 122 -9.42 -24.51 9.23
C VAL A 122 -10.10 -23.29 9.88
N ALA A 123 -11.21 -23.52 10.59
CA ALA A 123 -12.00 -22.47 11.26
C ALA A 123 -11.21 -21.67 12.32
N ALA A 124 -10.12 -22.22 12.85
CA ALA A 124 -9.24 -21.49 13.77
C ALA A 124 -8.52 -20.28 13.11
N TYR A 125 -8.59 -20.16 11.78
CA TYR A 125 -8.08 -19.00 11.05
C TYR A 125 -9.12 -17.92 10.80
N ASP A 126 -10.38 -18.15 11.19
CA ASP A 126 -11.47 -17.19 11.03
C ASP A 126 -11.24 -15.94 11.90
N THR A 127 -11.74 -14.80 11.44
CA THR A 127 -11.68 -13.54 12.18
C THR A 127 -13.04 -13.22 12.77
N ASN A 128 -13.16 -13.37 14.09
CA ASN A 128 -14.39 -13.14 14.84
C ASN A 128 -14.19 -11.96 15.81
N LEU A 129 -14.90 -10.85 15.56
CA LEU A 129 -14.78 -9.59 16.28
C LEU A 129 -16.15 -9.18 16.82
N SER A 130 -16.23 -8.79 18.09
CA SER A 130 -17.47 -8.38 18.74
C SER A 130 -17.25 -7.27 19.75
N GLY A 131 -18.27 -6.43 19.97
CA GLY A 131 -18.21 -5.35 20.97
C GLY A 131 -17.33 -4.16 20.55
N LEU A 132 -17.12 -3.96 19.24
CA LEU A 132 -16.20 -2.95 18.70
C LEU A 132 -16.91 -1.95 17.78
N SER A 133 -16.35 -0.75 17.61
CA SER A 133 -16.75 0.20 16.56
C SER A 133 -16.35 -0.33 15.17
N TYR A 134 -16.99 0.15 14.09
CA TYR A 134 -16.55 -0.19 12.72
C TYR A 134 -15.12 0.27 12.42
N GLY A 135 -14.70 1.40 12.98
CA GLY A 135 -13.33 1.89 12.87
C GLY A 135 -12.33 0.91 13.50
N THR A 136 -12.66 0.39 14.67
CA THR A 136 -11.83 -0.61 15.36
C THR A 136 -11.82 -1.95 14.62
N ILE A 137 -12.95 -2.39 14.07
CA ILE A 137 -13.00 -3.61 13.23
C ILE A 137 -12.10 -3.47 11.99
N ALA A 138 -12.19 -2.35 11.27
CA ALA A 138 -11.32 -2.07 10.12
C ALA A 138 -9.84 -2.03 10.54
N LYS A 139 -9.54 -1.43 11.70
CA LYS A 139 -8.21 -1.41 12.28
C LYS A 139 -7.67 -2.81 12.56
N ARG A 140 -8.49 -3.73 13.12
CA ARG A 140 -8.06 -5.12 13.37
C ARG A 140 -7.60 -5.84 12.10
N TYR A 141 -8.27 -5.60 10.97
CA TYR A 141 -7.80 -6.15 9.68
C TYR A 141 -6.43 -5.59 9.28
N ILE A 142 -6.20 -4.29 9.46
CA ILE A 142 -4.88 -3.69 9.20
C ILE A 142 -3.82 -4.25 10.16
N GLU A 143 -4.15 -4.44 11.43
CA GLU A 143 -3.24 -5.07 12.41
C GLU A 143 -2.86 -6.49 12.00
N LEU A 144 -3.82 -7.31 11.55
CA LEU A 144 -3.55 -8.63 10.99
C LEU A 144 -2.64 -8.55 9.77
N ALA A 145 -2.91 -7.64 8.82
CA ALA A 145 -2.10 -7.45 7.63
C ALA A 145 -0.65 -7.05 7.96
N ARG A 146 -0.42 -6.30 9.04
CA ARG A 146 0.91 -5.86 9.49
C ARG A 146 1.79 -6.99 10.00
N LEU A 147 1.18 -8.07 10.49
CA LEU A 147 1.92 -9.24 10.96
C LEU A 147 2.56 -10.04 9.82
N TRP A 148 2.12 -9.82 8.58
CA TRP A 148 2.69 -10.46 7.41
C TRP A 148 4.00 -9.78 6.95
N PRO A 149 4.95 -10.53 6.38
CA PRO A 149 6.20 -9.98 5.87
C PRO A 149 6.00 -8.76 4.96
N GLY A 150 6.70 -7.68 5.28
CA GLY A 150 6.60 -6.41 4.57
C GLY A 150 5.28 -5.65 4.79
N GLY A 151 4.42 -6.07 5.73
CA GLY A 151 3.16 -5.45 6.13
C GLY A 151 3.31 -4.29 7.11
N ALA A 152 4.42 -4.29 7.85
CA ALA A 152 4.73 -3.33 8.92
C ALA A 152 5.23 -1.98 8.40
N ILE A 153 4.38 -1.26 7.67
CA ILE A 153 4.65 0.12 7.26
C ILE A 153 4.52 1.09 8.45
N PRO A 154 5.19 2.26 8.45
CA PRO A 154 5.25 3.18 9.60
C PRO A 154 3.99 4.04 9.70
N MET A 155 2.84 3.39 9.87
CA MET A 155 1.55 4.03 10.03
C MET A 155 1.12 3.92 11.49
N ARG A 156 0.68 5.04 12.09
CA ARG A 156 0.08 5.04 13.43
C ARG A 156 -1.39 4.68 13.33
N LEU A 157 -1.81 3.65 14.08
CA LEU A 157 -3.22 3.30 14.20
C LEU A 157 -3.83 4.00 15.42
N PRO A 158 -5.13 4.38 15.37
CA PRO A 158 -5.80 4.98 16.52
C PRO A 158 -6.01 3.97 17.66
N ALA A 159 -6.42 4.47 18.83
CA ALA A 159 -6.82 3.63 19.96
C ALA A 159 -8.06 2.78 19.63
N ASP A 160 -8.35 1.76 20.44
CA ASP A 160 -9.59 0.99 20.31
C ASP A 160 -10.79 1.82 20.76
N GLU A 161 -11.89 1.69 20.02
CA GLU A 161 -13.17 2.28 20.33
C GLU A 161 -14.20 1.15 20.51
N ALA A 162 -14.90 1.17 21.64
CA ALA A 162 -16.00 0.27 21.90
C ALA A 162 -17.19 0.54 20.96
N GLY A 163 -18.02 -0.48 20.72
CA GLY A 163 -19.23 -0.34 19.93
C GLY A 163 -20.10 -1.61 19.98
N PRO A 164 -21.33 -1.57 19.46
CA PRO A 164 -22.24 -2.73 19.53
C PRO A 164 -22.01 -3.75 18.41
N TYR A 165 -21.03 -3.54 17.51
CA TYR A 165 -20.97 -4.28 16.25
C TYR A 165 -20.23 -5.60 16.39
N VAL A 166 -20.65 -6.55 15.55
CA VAL A 166 -20.09 -7.89 15.43
C VAL A 166 -19.74 -8.15 13.97
N ARG A 167 -18.58 -8.75 13.73
CA ARG A 167 -18.11 -9.16 12.40
C ARG A 167 -17.39 -10.49 12.51
N ASN A 168 -17.98 -11.51 11.91
CA ASN A 168 -17.42 -12.84 11.77
C ASN A 168 -17.14 -13.07 10.28
N VAL A 169 -15.91 -13.42 9.95
CA VAL A 169 -15.51 -13.67 8.56
C VAL A 169 -14.67 -14.93 8.52
N ALA A 170 -15.05 -15.85 7.63
CA ALA A 170 -14.28 -17.06 7.41
C ALA A 170 -12.91 -16.71 6.82
N ALA A 171 -11.88 -17.45 7.20
CA ALA A 171 -10.51 -17.25 6.70
C ALA A 171 -10.45 -17.31 5.16
N ILE A 172 -11.27 -18.19 4.57
CA ILE A 172 -11.34 -18.39 3.13
C ILE A 172 -11.89 -17.17 2.38
N ASP A 173 -12.83 -16.42 2.98
CA ASP A 173 -13.44 -15.23 2.37
C ASP A 173 -12.46 -14.05 2.34
N LEU A 174 -11.45 -14.08 3.21
CA LEU A 174 -10.41 -13.06 3.33
C LEU A 174 -9.17 -13.35 2.47
N LYS A 175 -9.14 -14.51 1.79
CA LYS A 175 -8.20 -14.74 0.69
C LYS A 175 -8.73 -14.03 -0.57
N LYS A 176 -8.09 -12.92 -0.91
CA LYS A 176 -8.12 -12.46 -2.30
C LYS A 176 -7.24 -13.40 -3.12
N VAL A 177 -7.87 -14.36 -3.80
CA VAL A 177 -7.23 -15.17 -4.87
C VAL A 177 -7.17 -14.32 -6.13
#